data_AF-A0A529Y1H2-F1
#
_entry.id   AF-A0A529Y1H2-F1
#
_cell.length_a   1.000
_cell.length_b   1.000
_cell.length_c   1.000
_cell.angle_alpha   90.00
_cell.angle_beta   90.00
_cell.angle_gamma   90.00
#
_symmetry.space_group_name_H-M   'P 1'
#
loop_
_entity.id
_entity.type
_entity.pdbx_description
1 polymer ?
#
loop_
_entity_poly.entity_id
_entity_poly.type
_entity_poly.pdbx_seq_one_letter_code
_entity_poly.pdbx_strand_id
1 'polypeptide(L)' 'TSEPAKPTVAAPKGVSFPKAISPKFATENPGKGRMHTCLEQYYANKDANTLNGLKWIQKGGGFYSLCNAKLKS' A
#
# COMPACT_ATOMS: atom_id res chain seq x y z
N THR A 1 12.09 18.35 7.48
CA THR A 1 11.53 17.35 6.57
C THR A 1 10.22 16.86 7.13
N SER A 2 9.08 17.36 6.65
CA SER A 2 7.77 16.87 7.09
C SER A 2 7.53 15.48 6.49
N GLU A 3 7.78 14.44 7.28
CA GLU A 3 7.21 13.13 7.03
C GLU A 3 5.70 13.29 6.79
N PRO A 4 5.15 12.72 5.70
CA PRO A 4 3.70 12.70 5.54
C PRO A 4 3.12 11.95 6.73
N ALA A 5 2.11 12.57 7.37
CA ALA A 5 1.48 12.03 8.57
C ALA A 5 1.21 10.53 8.42
N LYS A 6 1.76 9.75 9.35
CA LYS A 6 1.61 8.29 9.38
C LYS A 6 0.11 7.97 9.33
N PRO A 7 -0.34 7.04 8.46
CA PRO A 7 -1.75 6.65 8.42
C PRO A 7 -2.20 6.25 9.83
N THR A 8 -3.28 6.86 10.31
CA THR A 8 -3.83 6.64 11.65
C THR A 8 -4.60 5.33 11.74
N VAL A 9 -5.05 4.82 10.58
CA VAL A 9 -5.65 3.49 10.47
C VAL A 9 -4.55 2.44 10.46
N ALA A 10 -4.56 1.56 11.44
CA ALA A 10 -3.71 0.37 11.43
C ALA A 10 -4.22 -0.62 10.36
N ALA A 11 -3.28 -1.27 9.66
CA ALA A 11 -3.64 -2.37 8.79
C ALA A 11 -4.23 -3.52 9.63
N PRO A 12 -5.37 -4.11 9.22
CA PRO A 12 -5.91 -5.26 9.91
C PRO A 12 -4.97 -6.46 9.81
N LYS A 13 -5.08 -7.37 10.79
CA LYS A 13 -4.25 -8.58 10.84
C LYS A 13 -4.50 -9.42 9.58
N GLY A 14 -3.42 -9.83 8.92
CA GLY A 14 -3.46 -10.62 7.68
C GLY A 14 -3.23 -9.80 6.40
N VAL A 15 -3.34 -8.47 6.44
CA VAL A 15 -2.99 -7.63 5.30
C VAL A 15 -1.48 -7.59 5.11
N SER A 16 -1.03 -8.04 3.95
CA SER A 16 0.37 -8.02 3.56
C SER A 16 0.70 -6.80 2.71
N PHE A 17 1.85 -6.17 2.98
CA PHE A 17 2.36 -5.04 2.22
C PHE A 17 3.68 -5.40 1.54
N PRO A 18 3.94 -4.86 0.34
CA PRO A 18 5.22 -5.05 -0.32
C PRO A 18 6.31 -4.27 0.44
N LYS A 19 7.53 -4.81 0.46
CA LYS A 19 8.70 -4.15 1.08
C LYS A 19 9.45 -3.22 0.12
N ALA A 20 9.30 -3.44 -1.18
CA ALA A 20 9.93 -2.65 -2.23
C ALA A 20 8.98 -2.52 -3.43
N ILE A 21 9.26 -1.56 -4.30
CA ILE A 21 8.57 -1.45 -5.60
C ILE A 21 8.86 -2.72 -6.39
N SER A 22 7.82 -3.31 -6.99
CA SER A 22 7.99 -4.52 -7.80
C SER A 22 8.97 -4.23 -8.95
N PRO A 23 9.91 -5.15 -9.24
CA PRO A 23 10.87 -4.97 -10.34
C PRO A 23 10.15 -4.78 -11.69
N LYS A 24 8.92 -5.28 -11.83
CA LYS A 24 8.05 -5.07 -12.99
C LYS A 24 7.76 -3.59 -13.28
N PHE A 25 7.74 -2.74 -12.25
CA PHE A 25 7.50 -1.31 -12.38
C PHE A 25 8.72 -0.47 -12.01
N ALA A 26 9.90 -1.08 -11.88
CA ALA A 26 11.14 -0.37 -11.53
C ALA A 26 11.59 0.60 -12.64
N THR A 27 11.12 0.40 -13.88
CA THR A 27 11.39 1.28 -15.02
C THR A 27 10.44 2.48 -15.10
N GLU A 28 9.34 2.48 -14.35
CA GLU A 28 8.42 3.62 -14.29
C GLU A 28 8.89 4.64 -13.25
N ASN A 29 8.36 5.88 -13.33
CA ASN A 29 8.60 6.87 -12.29
C ASN A 29 8.28 6.28 -10.91
N PRO A 30 9.10 6.58 -9.88
CA PRO A 30 9.00 5.90 -8.59
C PRO A 30 7.65 6.11 -7.91
N GLY A 31 6.94 7.22 -8.18
CA GLY A 31 5.56 7.41 -7.70
C GLY A 31 4.56 6.44 -8.36
N LYS A 32 4.69 6.23 -9.66
CA LYS A 32 3.82 5.33 -10.44
C LYS A 32 4.11 3.86 -10.12
N GLY A 33 5.39 3.49 -10.03
CA GLY A 33 5.80 2.15 -9.61
C GLY A 33 5.30 1.78 -8.21
N ARG A 34 5.34 2.72 -7.25
CA ARG A 34 4.71 2.54 -5.93
C ARG A 34 3.21 2.28 -6.05
N MET A 35 2.49 3.06 -6.85
CA MET A 35 1.05 2.90 -7.00
C MET A 35 0.69 1.54 -7.60
N HIS A 36 1.33 1.13 -8.69
CA HIS A 36 1.07 -0.18 -9.31
C HIS A 36 1.44 -1.34 -8.40
N THR A 37 2.59 -1.26 -7.71
CA THR A 37 3.00 -2.29 -6.73
C THR A 37 1.97 -2.43 -5.61
N CYS A 38 1.51 -1.30 -5.05
CA CYS A 38 0.48 -1.32 -4.02
C CYS A 38 -0.85 -1.85 -4.57
N LEU A 39 -1.21 -1.52 -5.81
CA LEU A 39 -2.45 -1.96 -6.44
C LEU A 39 -2.46 -3.48 -6.64
N GLU A 40 -1.38 -4.05 -7.16
CA GLU A 40 -1.24 -5.51 -7.30
C GLU A 40 -1.35 -6.20 -5.94
N GLN A 41 -0.67 -5.68 -4.91
CA GLN A 41 -0.77 -6.24 -3.57
C GLN A 41 -2.18 -6.10 -2.98
N TYR A 42 -2.89 -5.01 -3.26
CA TYR A 42 -4.27 -4.83 -2.80
C TYR A 42 -5.19 -5.88 -3.42
N TYR A 43 -5.08 -6.12 -4.73
CA TYR A 43 -5.83 -7.18 -5.39
C TYR A 43 -5.46 -8.55 -4.83
N ALA A 44 -4.17 -8.86 -4.64
CA ALA A 44 -3.76 -10.11 -4.02
C ALA A 44 -4.37 -10.33 -2.62
N ASN A 45 -4.41 -9.28 -1.78
CA ASN A 45 -5.10 -9.36 -0.48
C ASN A 45 -6.63 -9.47 -0.63
N LYS A 46 -7.21 -8.87 -1.68
CA LYS A 46 -8.65 -8.96 -1.96
C LYS A 46 -9.04 -10.38 -2.35
N ASP A 47 -8.29 -10.99 -3.26
CA ASP A 47 -8.45 -12.38 -3.69
C ASP A 47 -8.20 -13.35 -2.53
N ALA A 48 -7.21 -13.08 -1.68
CA ALA A 48 -6.95 -13.86 -0.47
C ALA A 48 -7.97 -13.59 0.67
N ASN A 49 -8.94 -12.69 0.48
CA ASN A 49 -9.89 -12.22 1.48
C ASN A 49 -9.23 -11.66 2.78
N THR A 50 -7.97 -11.23 2.72
CA THR A 50 -7.21 -10.76 3.88
C THR A 50 -7.38 -9.27 4.17
N LEU A 51 -8.05 -8.51 3.29
CA LEU A 51 -8.29 -7.08 3.49
C LEU A 51 -9.08 -6.76 4.76
N ASN A 52 -9.95 -7.66 5.24
CA ASN A 52 -10.71 -7.48 6.49
C ASN A 52 -11.40 -6.10 6.59
N GLY A 53 -12.00 -5.64 5.48
CA GLY A 53 -12.67 -4.33 5.39
C GLY A 53 -11.76 -3.14 5.08
N LEU A 54 -10.44 -3.34 4.94
CA LEU A 54 -9.52 -2.29 4.51
C LEU A 54 -9.75 -1.92 3.04
N LYS A 55 -10.18 -0.68 2.80
CA LYS A 55 -10.41 -0.17 1.45
C LYS A 55 -9.14 0.38 0.83
N TRP A 56 -9.08 0.39 -0.50
CA TRP A 56 -7.98 0.99 -1.28
C TRP A 56 -7.63 2.42 -0.82
N ILE A 57 -8.65 3.29 -0.79
CA ILE A 57 -8.58 4.67 -0.27
C ILE A 57 -9.77 4.85 0.69
N GLN A 58 -9.51 5.39 1.89
CA GLN A 58 -10.55 5.76 2.86
C GLN A 58 -10.09 6.91 3.75
N LYS A 59 -11.04 7.58 4.39
CA LYS A 59 -10.77 8.66 5.35
C LYS A 59 -9.85 8.14 6.47
N GLY A 60 -8.74 8.83 6.73
CA GLY A 60 -7.78 8.46 7.79
C GLY A 60 -6.67 7.49 7.37
N GLY A 61 -6.64 7.05 6.10
CA GLY A 61 -5.57 6.20 5.56
C GLY A 61 -6.08 4.83 5.15
N GLY A 62 -6.16 4.60 3.83
CA GLY A 62 -6.49 3.30 3.27
C GLY A 62 -5.27 2.43 3.01
N PHE A 63 -5.50 1.31 2.33
CA PHE A 63 -4.44 0.39 1.91
C PHE A 63 -3.32 1.11 1.17
N TYR A 64 -3.65 2.00 0.21
CA TYR A 64 -2.63 2.71 -0.56
C TYR A 64 -1.75 3.60 0.32
N SER A 65 -2.34 4.35 1.26
CA SER A 65 -1.57 5.19 2.19
C SER A 65 -0.62 4.38 3.05
N LEU A 66 -1.09 3.23 3.56
CA LEU A 66 -0.28 2.29 4.35
C LEU A 66 0.86 1.68 3.54
N CYS A 67 0.55 1.19 2.34
CA CYS A 67 1.52 0.61 1.43
C CYS A 67 2.58 1.63 0.99
N ASN A 68 2.16 2.83 0.58
CA ASN A 68 3.06 3.90 0.18
C ASN A 68 3.94 4.35 1.35
N ALA A 69 3.40 4.45 2.57
CA ALA A 69 4.20 4.74 3.76
C ALA A 69 5.24 3.64 4.01
N LYS A 70 4.89 2.36 3.86
CA LYS A 70 5.82 1.23 3.98
C LYS A 70 6.93 1.23 2.94
N LEU A 71 6.62 1.60 1.69
CA LEU A 71 7.60 1.69 0.60
C LEU A 71 8.49 2.94 0.67
N LYS A 72 8.10 3.94 1.47
CA LYS A 72 8.86 5.18 1.70
C LYS A 72 9.62 5.20 3.03
N SER A 73 9.34 4.23 3.92
CA SER A 73 10.01 4.09 5.23
C SER A 73 11.33 3.35 5.10
#